data_AF-A0A6A6NXC1-F1
#
_entry.id   AF-A0A6A6NXC1-F1
#
_cell.length_a   1.000
_cell.length_b   1.000
_cell.length_c   1.000
_cell.angle_alpha   90.00
_cell.angle_beta   90.00
_cell.angle_gamma   90.00
#
_symmetry.space_group_name_H-M   'P 1'
#
loop_
_entity.id
_entity.type
_entity.pdbx_description
1 polymer ?
#
loop_
_entity_poly.entity_id
_entity_poly.type
_entity_poly.pdbx_seq_one_letter_code
_entity_poly.pdbx_strand_id
1 'polypeptide(L)'
;MDTSLRSKAALDARINKLTKGLVEKFENMIALAAIESTDSLSTAQVAFQLEVETAALVRIAEDVLALTRQMQEMWLFGKLKTVGQSEAEKRTEENARVVTELLRKLTEERDVVSQGQVGGS
;
A
#
# COMPACT_ATOMS: atom_id res chain seq x y z
N MET A 1 7.87 4.69 -3.94
CA MET A 1 7.01 3.70 -3.25
C MET A 1 6.53 2.70 -4.26
N ASP A 2 6.79 1.42 -4.02
CA ASP A 2 6.41 0.32 -4.92
C ASP A 2 4.89 0.23 -5.03
N THR A 3 4.34 0.33 -6.25
CA THR A 3 2.90 0.40 -6.51
C THR A 3 2.18 -0.90 -6.10
N SER A 4 2.91 -2.02 -6.02
CA SER A 4 2.38 -3.32 -5.59
C SER A 4 1.91 -3.32 -4.13
N LEU A 5 2.42 -2.42 -3.28
CA LEU A 5 2.00 -2.29 -1.88
C LEU A 5 0.63 -1.64 -1.72
N ARG A 6 0.01 -1.10 -2.79
CA ARG A 6 -1.28 -0.41 -2.72
C ARG A 6 -2.51 -1.30 -2.91
N SER A 7 -2.32 -2.58 -3.25
CA SER A 7 -3.44 -3.50 -3.44
C SER A 7 -3.49 -4.57 -2.34
N LYS A 8 -4.67 -4.76 -1.75
CA LYS A 8 -4.94 -5.81 -0.75
C LYS A 8 -4.48 -7.18 -1.25
N ALA A 9 -4.79 -7.51 -2.50
CA ALA A 9 -4.43 -8.79 -3.10
C ALA A 9 -2.92 -9.04 -3.15
N ALA A 10 -2.12 -8.01 -3.45
CA ALA A 10 -0.66 -8.13 -3.46
C ALA A 10 -0.08 -8.26 -2.04
N LEU A 11 -0.64 -7.55 -1.06
CA LEU A 11 -0.27 -7.73 0.35
C LEU A 11 -0.61 -9.13 0.85
N ASP A 12 -1.83 -9.62 0.60
CA ASP A 12 -2.27 -10.96 0.95
C ASP A 12 -1.36 -12.03 0.32
N ALA A 13 -1.02 -11.88 -0.97
CA ALA A 13 -0.09 -12.78 -1.66
C ALA A 13 1.31 -12.79 -1.03
N ARG A 14 1.82 -11.62 -0.62
CA ARG A 14 3.14 -11.49 0.01
C ARG A 14 3.16 -12.06 1.42
N ILE A 15 2.11 -11.83 2.21
CA ILE A 15 1.92 -12.44 3.53
C ILE A 15 1.93 -13.96 3.38
N ASN A 16 1.07 -14.50 2.50
CA ASN A 16 0.97 -15.93 2.28
C ASN A 16 2.30 -16.55 1.81
N LYS A 17 3.02 -15.88 0.91
CA LYS A 17 4.34 -16.33 0.45
C LYS A 17 5.34 -16.40 1.61
N LEU A 18 5.41 -15.37 2.45
CA LEU A 18 6.36 -15.33 3.57
C LEU A 18 6.00 -16.35 4.66
N THR A 19 4.71 -16.47 5.02
CA THR A 19 4.25 -17.46 5.99
C THR A 19 4.53 -18.88 5.52
N LYS A 20 4.19 -19.19 4.26
CA LYS A 20 4.49 -20.49 3.66
C LYS A 20 5.99 -20.76 3.64
N GLY A 21 6.80 -19.79 3.23
CA GLY A 21 8.26 -19.93 3.22
C GLY A 21 8.84 -20.20 4.60
N LEU A 22 8.32 -19.56 5.66
CA LEU A 22 8.77 -19.80 7.04
C LEU A 22 8.53 -21.26 7.45
N VAL A 23 7.33 -21.76 7.19
CA VAL A 23 6.94 -23.14 7.50
C VAL A 23 7.77 -24.13 6.68
N GLU A 24 7.89 -23.91 5.37
CA GLU A 24 8.67 -24.79 4.48
C GLU A 24 10.14 -24.90 4.91
N LYS A 25 10.78 -23.80 5.28
CA LYS A 25 12.17 -23.82 5.77
C LYS A 25 12.32 -24.59 7.08
N PHE A 26 11.36 -24.45 7.98
CA PHE A 26 11.38 -25.21 9.22
C PHE A 26 11.11 -26.71 8.99
N GLU A 27 10.16 -27.06 8.12
CA GLU A 27 9.88 -28.45 7.73
C GLU A 27 11.10 -29.11 7.08
N ASN A 28 11.81 -28.40 6.21
CA ASN A 28 13.05 -28.89 5.60
C ASN A 28 14.13 -29.16 6.67
N MET A 29 14.29 -28.28 7.65
CA MET A 29 15.24 -28.51 8.75
C MET A 29 14.91 -29.78 9.55
N ILE A 30 13.62 -30.01 9.85
CA ILE A 30 13.18 -31.24 10.51
C ILE A 30 13.46 -32.46 9.65
N ALA A 31 13.19 -32.38 8.34
CA ALA A 31 13.48 -33.47 7.41
C ALA A 31 14.98 -33.78 7.34
N LEU A 32 15.85 -32.77 7.36
CA LEU A 32 17.30 -32.94 7.40
C LEU A 32 17.77 -33.55 8.72
N ALA A 33 17.18 -33.14 9.85
CA ALA A 33 17.52 -33.68 11.16
C ALA A 33 17.09 -35.15 11.34
N ALA A 34 16.10 -35.61 10.59
CA ALA A 34 15.64 -37.00 10.60
C ALA A 34 16.54 -37.96 9.79
N ILE A 35 17.55 -37.44 9.07
CA ILE A 35 18.47 -38.27 8.30
C ILE A 35 19.43 -38.98 9.26
N GLU A 36 19.16 -40.26 9.52
CA GLU A 36 20.10 -41.14 10.22
C GLU A 36 21.13 -41.69 9.24
N SER A 37 22.36 -41.19 9.32
CA SER A 37 23.49 -41.72 8.57
C SER A 37 24.76 -41.68 9.40
N THR A 38 25.57 -42.73 9.29
CA THR A 38 26.87 -42.85 9.97
C THR A 38 28.04 -42.49 9.07
N ASP A 39 27.78 -42.20 7.79
CA ASP A 39 28.82 -41.77 6.85
C ASP A 39 29.20 -40.29 7.07
N SER A 40 30.51 -40.04 7.15
CA SER A 40 31.08 -38.72 7.42
C SER A 40 30.75 -37.70 6.34
N LEU A 41 30.73 -38.11 5.07
CA LEU A 41 30.41 -37.24 3.95
C LEU A 41 28.92 -36.84 4.00
N SER A 42 28.04 -37.80 4.25
CA SER A 42 26.62 -37.51 4.42
C SER A 42 26.34 -36.59 5.62
N THR A 43 27.05 -36.77 6.74
CA THR A 43 26.90 -35.94 7.94
C THR A 43 27.33 -34.51 7.66
N ALA A 44 28.47 -34.33 6.99
CA ALA A 44 28.95 -33.00 6.58
C ALA A 44 27.98 -32.31 5.62
N GLN A 45 27.39 -33.07 4.68
CA GLN A 45 26.38 -32.54 3.75
C GLN A 45 25.11 -32.10 4.49
N VAL A 46 24.59 -32.92 5.41
CA VAL A 46 23.41 -32.57 6.22
C VAL A 46 23.67 -31.33 7.06
N ALA A 47 24.83 -31.24 7.71
CA ALA A 47 25.20 -30.07 8.50
C ALA A 47 25.23 -28.79 7.65
N PHE A 48 25.85 -28.83 6.47
CA PHE A 48 25.86 -27.70 5.55
C PHE A 48 24.44 -27.30 5.09
N GLN A 49 23.60 -28.28 4.74
CA GLN A 49 22.21 -28.01 4.34
C GLN A 49 21.41 -27.39 5.49
N LEU A 50 21.64 -27.81 6.73
CA LEU A 50 20.98 -27.27 7.91
C LEU A 50 21.38 -25.81 8.15
N GLU A 51 22.66 -25.45 7.94
CA GLU A 51 23.11 -24.05 7.98
C GLU A 51 22.44 -23.19 6.90
N VAL A 52 22.34 -23.71 5.66
CA VAL A 52 21.67 -23.02 4.55
C VAL A 52 20.19 -22.78 4.84
N GLU A 53 19.46 -23.81 5.30
CA GLU A 53 18.04 -23.67 5.63
C GLU A 53 17.83 -22.73 6.84
N THR A 54 18.74 -22.73 7.82
CA THR A 54 18.71 -21.78 8.95
C THR A 54 18.90 -20.34 8.49
N ALA A 55 19.91 -20.07 7.64
CA ALA A 55 20.14 -18.74 7.10
C ALA A 55 18.95 -18.26 6.25
N ALA A 56 18.34 -19.16 5.46
CA ALA A 56 17.15 -18.85 4.69
C ALA A 56 15.93 -18.55 5.59
N LEU A 57 15.76 -19.29 6.69
CA LEU A 57 14.70 -19.05 7.68
C LEU A 57 14.83 -17.66 8.32
N VAL A 58 16.04 -17.31 8.77
CA VAL A 58 16.34 -15.98 9.32
C VAL A 58 16.00 -14.89 8.30
N ARG A 59 16.39 -15.08 7.04
CA ARG A 59 16.10 -14.12 5.97
C ARG A 59 14.60 -13.92 5.74
N ILE A 60 13.81 -15.00 5.76
CA ILE A 60 12.35 -14.91 5.63
C ILE A 60 11.75 -14.17 6.83
N ALA A 61 12.26 -14.41 8.04
CA ALA A 61 11.82 -13.68 9.23
C ALA A 61 12.12 -12.17 9.14
N GLU A 62 13.30 -11.79 8.64
CA GLU A 62 13.63 -10.38 8.35
C GLU A 62 12.67 -9.76 7.33
N ASP A 63 12.31 -10.50 6.27
CA ASP A 63 11.37 -10.02 5.26
C ASP A 63 9.95 -9.84 5.83
N VAL A 64 9.53 -10.67 6.80
CA VAL A 64 8.27 -10.50 7.56
C VAL A 64 8.31 -9.23 8.42
N LEU A 65 9.42 -8.97 9.12
CA LEU A 65 9.61 -7.75 9.90
C LEU A 65 9.61 -6.51 8.99
N ALA A 66 10.28 -6.60 7.84
CA ALA A 66 10.29 -5.53 6.83
C ALA A 66 8.88 -5.26 6.29
N LEU A 67 8.09 -6.31 5.97
CA LEU A 67 6.70 -6.17 5.55
C LEU A 67 5.84 -5.49 6.64
N THR A 68 6.01 -5.89 7.90
CA THR A 68 5.30 -5.30 9.04
C THR A 68 5.60 -3.81 9.14
N ARG A 69 6.88 -3.42 9.04
CA ARG A 69 7.29 -2.02 9.00
C ARG A 69 6.65 -1.28 7.82
N GLN A 70 6.65 -1.88 6.62
CA GLN A 70 6.00 -1.28 5.45
C GLN A 70 4.50 -1.07 5.65
N MET A 71 3.80 -2.00 6.32
CA MET A 71 2.38 -1.86 6.65
C MET A 71 2.15 -0.76 7.67
N GLN A 72 3.01 -0.65 8.70
CA GLN A 72 2.96 0.44 9.67
C GLN A 72 3.24 1.79 9.02
N GLU A 73 4.25 1.88 8.15
CA GLU A 73 4.55 3.08 7.36
C GLU A 73 3.39 3.43 6.42
N MET A 74 2.70 2.46 5.83
CA MET A 74 1.50 2.70 5.04
C MET A 74 0.32 3.17 5.91
N TRP A 75 0.23 2.73 7.16
CA TRP A 75 -0.80 3.21 8.08
C TRP A 75 -0.51 4.65 8.55
N LEU A 76 0.76 4.95 8.87
CA LEU A 76 1.21 6.27 9.35
C LEU A 76 1.30 7.32 8.23
N PHE A 77 1.77 6.91 7.04
CA PHE A 77 2.07 7.78 5.90
C PHE A 77 1.21 7.52 4.66
N GLY A 78 0.35 6.49 4.69
CA GLY A 78 -0.71 6.36 3.70
C GLY A 78 -1.56 7.61 3.70
N LYS A 79 -2.11 7.99 2.53
CA LYS A 79 -2.76 9.28 2.28
C LYS A 79 -3.47 9.76 3.54
N LEU A 80 -2.84 10.75 4.16
CA LEU A 80 -3.28 11.41 5.35
C LEU A 80 -4.65 12.04 5.05
N LYS A 81 -5.75 11.29 5.19
CA LYS A 81 -7.07 11.87 5.44
C LYS A 81 -7.11 12.35 6.90
N THR A 82 -6.09 13.07 7.37
CA THR A 82 -6.07 13.66 8.72
C THR A 82 -6.21 15.17 8.71
N VAL A 83 -6.68 15.75 7.62
CA VAL A 83 -7.37 17.04 7.66
C VAL A 83 -8.60 16.84 6.78
N GLY A 84 -9.78 16.66 7.36
CA GLY A 84 -11.00 16.93 6.59
C GLY A 84 -10.87 18.32 5.98
N GLN A 85 -11.30 18.53 4.73
CA GLN A 85 -11.03 19.72 3.89
C GLN A 85 -10.12 20.76 4.56
N SER A 86 -8.85 20.83 4.14
CA SER A 86 -7.94 21.90 4.57
C SER A 86 -8.70 23.25 4.59
N GLU A 87 -8.45 24.15 5.54
CA GLU A 87 -9.08 25.48 5.53
C GLU A 87 -8.88 26.18 4.17
N ALA A 88 -7.78 25.87 3.47
CA ALA A 88 -7.57 26.30 2.08
C ALA A 88 -8.54 25.64 1.09
N GLU A 89 -8.83 24.34 1.23
CA GLU A 89 -9.82 23.63 0.41
C GLU A 89 -11.25 24.10 0.70
N LYS A 90 -11.61 24.32 1.97
CA LYS A 90 -12.92 24.90 2.35
C LYS A 90 -13.10 26.29 1.75
N ARG A 91 -12.09 27.17 1.88
CA ARG A 91 -12.10 28.50 1.28
C ARG A 91 -12.16 28.44 -0.24
N THR A 92 -11.46 27.49 -0.85
CA THR A 92 -11.48 27.32 -2.31
C THR A 92 -12.87 26.87 -2.78
N GLU A 93 -13.51 25.94 -2.07
CA GLU A 93 -14.87 25.49 -2.39
C GLU A 93 -15.91 26.58 -2.14
N GLU A 94 -15.79 27.34 -1.05
CA GLU A 94 -16.64 28.50 -0.76
C GLU A 94 -16.49 29.58 -1.84
N ASN A 95 -15.26 29.95 -2.19
CA ASN A 95 -15.00 30.91 -3.26
C ASN A 95 -15.53 30.41 -4.61
N ALA A 96 -15.38 29.12 -4.92
CA ALA A 96 -15.92 28.55 -6.15
C ALA A 96 -17.46 28.64 -6.20
N ARG A 97 -18.15 28.41 -5.07
CA ARG A 97 -19.61 28.61 -4.98
C ARG A 97 -20.01 30.07 -5.18
N VAL A 98 -19.30 31.01 -4.55
CA VAL A 98 -19.54 32.45 -4.71
C VAL A 98 -19.32 32.89 -6.16
N VAL A 99 -18.22 32.47 -6.79
CA VAL A 99 -17.92 32.78 -8.19
C VAL A 99 -19.00 32.21 -9.12
N THR A 100 -19.47 30.98 -8.87
CA THR A 100 -20.53 30.35 -9.66
C THR A 100 -21.84 31.14 -9.56
N GLU A 101 -22.21 31.57 -8.36
CA GLU A 101 -23.43 32.36 -8.15
C GLU A 101 -23.34 33.77 -8.78
N LEU A 102 -22.17 34.41 -8.71
CA LEU A 102 -21.93 35.70 -9.39
C LEU A 102 -22.00 35.56 -10.91
N LEU A 103 -21.41 34.49 -11.47
CA LEU A 103 -21.50 34.20 -12.91
C LEU A 103 -22.94 33.92 -13.35
N ARG A 104 -23.72 33.21 -12.52
CA ARG A 104 -25.15 32.98 -12.76
C ARG A 104 -25.93 34.29 -12.84
N LYS A 105 -25.77 35.17 -11.83
CA LYS A 105 -26.43 36.49 -11.80
C LYS A 105 -26.04 37.37 -12.97
N LEU A 106 -24.76 37.41 -13.35
CA LEU A 106 -24.30 38.18 -14.50
C LEU A 106 -24.86 37.65 -15.83
N THR A 107 -25.06 36.33 -15.93
CA THR A 107 -25.66 35.72 -17.12
C THR A 107 -27.16 36.04 -17.18
N GLU A 108 -27.88 35.93 -16.06
CA GLU A 108 -29.29 36.31 -15.94
C GLU A 108 -29.51 37.80 -16.23
N GLU A 109 -28.64 38.69 -15.75
CA GLU A 109 -28.71 40.13 -16.00
C GLU A 109 -28.36 40.47 -17.45
N ARG A 110 -27.42 39.76 -18.08
CA ARG A 110 -27.15 39.88 -19.51
C ARG A 110 -28.34 39.43 -20.37
N ASP A 111 -28.99 38.34 -20.00
CA ASP A 111 -30.14 37.82 -20.73
C ASP A 111 -31.33 38.79 -20.62
N VAL A 112 -31.56 39.42 -19.46
CA VAL A 112 -32.57 40.47 -19.27
C VAL A 112 -32.25 41.73 -20.10
N VAL A 113 -30.99 42.15 -20.16
CA VAL A 113 -30.57 43.30 -20.99
C VAL A 113 -30.70 42.98 -22.49
N SER A 114 -30.43 41.74 -22.91
CA SER A 114 -30.59 41.31 -24.30
C SER A 114 -32.07 41.26 -24.75
N GLN A 115 -32.99 40.93 -23.83
CA GLN A 115 -34.44 40.97 -24.11
C GLN A 115 -35.03 42.38 -24.02
N GLY A 116 -34.44 43.29 -23.23
CA GLY A 116 -34.85 44.69 -23.13
C GLY A 116 -34.47 45.55 -24.35
N GLN A 117 -33.48 45.14 -25.14
CA GLN A 117 -32.97 45.94 -26.27
C GLN A 117 -33.62 45.63 -27.63
N VAL A 118 -34.55 44.67 -27.70
CA VAL A 118 -35.33 44.35 -28.92
C VAL A 118 -36.69 45.08 -28.94
N GLY A 119 -37.02 45.86 -27.91
CA GLY A 119 -38.34 46.49 -27.72
C GLY A 119 -38.38 48.03 -27.71
N GLY A 120 -37.36 48.72 -28.24
CA GLY A 120 -37.33 50.20 -28.26
C GLY A 120 -36.81 50.73 -29.58
N SER A 121 -37.72 50.90 -30.54
CA SER A 121 -37.55 51.76 -31.73
C SER A 121 -37.64 53.23 -31.36
#